data_AF-A0A2E1VMS0-F1
#
_entry.id   AF-A0A2E1VMS0-F1
#
_cell.length_a   1.000
_cell.length_b   1.000
_cell.length_c   1.000
_cell.angle_alpha   90.00
_cell.angle_beta   90.00
_cell.angle_gamma   90.00
#
_symmetry.space_group_name_H-M   'P 1'
#
loop_
_entity.id
_entity.type
_entity.pdbx_description
1 polymer ?
#
loop_
_entity_poly.entity_id
_entity_poly.type
_entity_poly.pdbx_seq_one_letter_code
_entity_poly.pdbx_strand_id
1 'polypeptide(L)'
;NDIRITFDKNLSTYNNFTNINNIDQAASVPVINEKMITLEVKFSNELPIYLKDLLSTLPASRASIGKYVIGQRFINYKDWRDPLTSIA
;
A
#
# COMPACT_ATOMS: atom_id res chain seq x y z
N ASN A 1 7.32 -19.47 15.73
CA ASN A 1 6.48 -18.28 15.49
C ASN A 1 6.50 -17.95 14.02
N ASP A 2 5.34 -18.05 13.37
CA ASP A 2 5.18 -17.65 11.98
C ASP A 2 4.82 -16.16 11.93
N ILE A 3 5.84 -15.32 11.73
CA ILE A 3 5.70 -13.87 11.64
C ILE A 3 6.36 -13.44 10.33
N ARG A 4 5.61 -12.77 9.48
CA ARG A 4 6.09 -12.25 8.20
C ARG A 4 5.97 -10.74 8.18
N ILE A 5 7.10 -10.07 7.95
CA ILE A 5 7.15 -8.61 7.83
C ILE A 5 7.54 -8.28 6.39
N THR A 6 6.77 -7.42 5.73
CA THR A 6 7.05 -6.96 4.36
C THR A 6 7.05 -5.44 4.29
N PHE A 7 7.94 -4.91 3.44
CA PHE A 7 8.07 -3.48 3.16
C PHE A 7 7.92 -3.26 1.66
N ASP A 8 6.80 -2.65 1.25
CA ASP A 8 6.58 -2.31 -0.14
C ASP A 8 7.04 -0.88 -0.40
N LYS A 9 8.08 -0.75 -1.21
CA LYS A 9 8.68 0.53 -1.64
C LYS A 9 8.22 0.85 -3.05
N ASN A 10 8.24 2.14 -3.41
CA ASN A 10 7.94 2.61 -4.77
C ASN A 10 6.60 2.08 -5.32
N LEU A 11 5.58 2.05 -4.46
CA LEU A 11 4.27 1.50 -4.82
C LEU A 11 3.62 2.35 -5.91
N SER A 12 3.39 1.74 -7.07
CA SER A 12 2.85 2.39 -8.26
C SER A 12 1.73 1.56 -8.90
N THR A 13 0.94 2.21 -9.74
CA THR A 13 -0.14 1.61 -10.54
C THR A 13 0.10 1.90 -12.02
N TYR A 14 -0.33 0.97 -12.87
CA TYR A 14 -0.32 1.09 -14.33
C TYR A 14 -1.73 1.34 -14.89
N ASN A 15 -2.65 1.80 -14.05
CA ASN A 15 -4.03 2.15 -14.42
C ASN A 15 -4.78 0.99 -15.12
N ASN A 16 -5.30 1.23 -16.33
CA ASN A 16 -6.04 0.26 -17.13
C ASN A 16 -5.13 -0.55 -18.08
N PHE A 17 -3.81 -0.55 -17.86
CA PHE A 17 -2.90 -1.31 -18.70
C PHE A 17 -3.11 -2.82 -18.49
N THR A 18 -3.50 -3.52 -19.55
CA THR A 18 -3.87 -4.94 -19.51
C THR A 18 -2.80 -5.88 -20.06
N ASN A 19 -1.84 -5.36 -20.83
CA ASN A 19 -0.81 -6.18 -21.48
C ASN A 19 0.40 -6.43 -20.57
N ILE A 20 0.26 -7.32 -19.60
CA ILE A 20 1.26 -7.60 -18.55
C ILE A 20 2.66 -7.94 -19.13
N ASN A 21 2.73 -8.53 -20.33
CA ASN A 21 3.99 -8.92 -20.96
C ASN A 21 4.86 -7.73 -21.41
N ASN A 22 4.27 -6.54 -21.58
CA ASN A 22 4.96 -5.31 -22.01
C ASN A 22 4.84 -4.19 -20.97
N ILE A 23 4.78 -4.54 -19.68
CA ILE A 23 4.54 -3.60 -18.58
C ILE A 23 5.64 -2.54 -18.41
N ASP A 24 6.85 -2.90 -18.82
CA ASP A 24 8.03 -2.05 -18.91
C ASP A 24 7.87 -0.89 -19.91
N GLN A 25 6.95 -0.99 -20.88
CA GLN A 25 6.62 0.08 -21.82
C GLN A 25 5.47 0.97 -21.33
N ALA A 26 4.80 0.59 -20.23
CA ALA A 26 3.66 1.31 -19.69
C ALA A 26 4.10 2.42 -18.71
N ALA A 27 3.45 3.58 -18.80
CA ALA A 27 3.63 4.63 -17.81
C ALA A 27 3.03 4.21 -16.46
N SER A 28 3.81 4.33 -15.38
CA SER A 28 3.34 4.08 -14.02
C SER A 28 3.12 5.38 -13.27
N VAL A 29 2.21 5.36 -12.30
CA VAL A 29 1.90 6.49 -11.42
C VAL A 29 2.10 6.06 -9.97
N PRO A 30 2.82 6.83 -9.14
CA PRO A 30 2.98 6.51 -7.72
C PRO A 30 1.63 6.61 -6.99
N VAL A 31 1.30 5.55 -6.24
CA VAL A 31 -0.01 5.40 -5.57
C VAL A 31 -0.02 6.01 -4.18
N ILE A 32 1.15 6.11 -3.57
CA ILE A 32 1.42 6.82 -2.32
C ILE A 32 2.58 7.78 -2.58
N ASN A 33 2.78 8.75 -1.69
CA ASN A 33 3.94 9.66 -1.78
C ASN A 33 5.23 8.83 -1.92
N GLU A 34 6.09 9.20 -2.87
CA GLU A 34 7.32 8.47 -3.23
C GLU A 34 8.27 8.22 -2.05
N LYS A 35 8.15 9.00 -0.98
CA LYS A 35 8.94 8.84 0.26
C LYS A 35 8.31 7.88 1.28
N MET A 36 7.09 7.41 1.04
CA MET A 36 6.38 6.51 1.94
C MET A 36 6.58 5.03 1.56
N ILE A 37 6.58 4.19 2.59
CA ILE A 37 6.74 2.74 2.49
C ILE A 37 5.53 2.10 3.15
N THR A 38 4.97 1.07 2.53
CA THR A 38 3.91 0.27 3.17
C THR A 38 4.56 -0.82 4.01
N LEU A 39 4.31 -0.81 5.32
CA LEU A 39 4.72 -1.86 6.25
C LEU A 39 3.53 -2.78 6.53
N GLU A 40 3.69 -4.08 6.28
CA GLU A 40 2.69 -5.10 6.55
C GLU A 40 3.30 -6.18 7.45
N VAL A 41 2.67 -6.41 8.61
CA VAL A 41 3.10 -7.39 9.62
C VAL A 41 2.01 -8.44 9.76
N LYS A 42 2.31 -9.68 9.38
CA LYS A 42 1.41 -10.85 9.51
C LYS A 42 1.89 -11.74 10.63
N PHE A 43 0.98 -12.16 11.49
CA PHE A 43 1.25 -13.05 12.61
C PHE A 43 -0.04 -13.81 12.97
N SER A 44 0.07 -15.07 13.37
CA SER A 44 -1.11 -15.90 13.70
C SER A 44 -1.51 -15.85 15.18
N ASN A 45 -0.55 -15.64 16.08
CA ASN A 45 -0.75 -15.66 17.53
C ASN A 45 -0.50 -14.26 18.12
N GLU A 46 0.30 -14.16 19.17
CA GLU A 46 0.70 -12.87 19.73
C GLU A 46 1.99 -12.36 19.06
N LEU A 47 2.03 -11.05 18.78
CA LEU A 47 3.26 -10.41 18.33
C LEU A 47 4.24 -10.31 19.52
N PRO A 48 5.49 -10.78 19.38
CA PRO A 48 6.51 -10.66 20.43
C PRO A 48 6.70 -9.24 20.92
N ILE A 49 6.98 -9.08 22.22
CA ILE A 49 7.08 -7.77 22.87
C ILE A 49 8.09 -6.85 22.19
N TYR A 50 9.25 -7.36 21.80
CA TYR A 50 10.28 -6.57 21.11
C TYR A 50 9.80 -6.01 19.75
N LEU A 51 8.91 -6.71 19.03
CA LEU A 51 8.31 -6.20 17.80
C LEU A 51 7.19 -5.19 18.11
N LYS A 52 6.38 -5.43 19.15
CA LYS A 52 5.36 -4.48 19.58
C LYS A 52 6.00 -3.14 19.96
N ASP A 53 7.05 -3.18 20.77
CA ASP A 53 7.78 -2.01 21.23
C ASP A 53 8.40 -1.27 20.03
N LEU A 54 9.11 -1.97 19.15
CA LEU A 54 9.68 -1.37 17.95
C LEU A 54 8.61 -0.70 17.07
N LEU A 55 7.53 -1.41 16.72
CA LEU A 55 6.47 -0.88 15.86
C LEU A 55 5.75 0.31 16.50
N SER A 56 5.65 0.36 17.83
CA SER A 56 5.03 1.48 18.56
C SER A 56 5.83 2.78 18.47
N THR A 57 7.14 2.70 18.21
CA THR A 57 8.02 3.87 18.07
C THR A 57 8.06 4.44 16.65
N LEU A 58 7.55 3.70 15.66
CA LEU A 58 7.61 4.13 14.27
C LEU A 58 6.59 5.26 14.02
N PRO A 59 7.00 6.36 13.35
CA PRO A 59 6.07 7.40 12.90
C PRO A 59 5.29 6.90 11.68
N ALA A 60 4.34 5.98 11.91
CA ALA A 60 3.56 5.32 10.86
C ALA A 60 2.05 5.58 11.06
N SER A 61 1.35 5.90 9.97
CA SER A 61 -0.10 5.90 9.92
C SER A 61 -0.63 4.47 9.75
N ARG A 62 -1.64 4.10 10.53
CA ARG A 62 -2.30 2.79 10.39
C ARG A 62 -3.33 2.86 9.27
N ALA A 63 -3.19 1.96 8.29
CA ALA A 63 -4.09 1.89 7.14
C ALA A 63 -4.87 0.57 7.12
N SER A 64 -6.13 0.62 6.69
CA SER A 64 -6.95 -0.58 6.41
C SER A 64 -7.50 -0.58 4.97
N ILE A 65 -6.68 -0.14 4.01
CA ILE A 65 -7.08 0.00 2.61
C ILE A 65 -6.20 -0.85 1.69
N GLY A 66 -6.81 -1.52 0.72
CA GLY A 66 -6.11 -2.41 -0.20
C GLY A 66 -5.39 -1.64 -1.31
N LYS A 67 -4.19 -2.10 -1.70
CA LYS A 67 -3.37 -1.51 -2.77
C LYS A 67 -4.15 -1.33 -4.09
N TYR A 68 -4.96 -2.33 -4.45
CA TYR A 68 -5.84 -2.26 -5.61
C TYR A 68 -6.83 -1.09 -5.52
N VAL A 69 -7.50 -0.93 -4.38
CA VAL A 69 -8.47 0.15 -4.16
C VAL A 69 -7.79 1.50 -4.29
N ILE A 70 -6.64 1.70 -3.64
CA ILE A 70 -5.92 2.97 -3.73
C ILE A 70 -5.50 3.27 -5.18
N GLY A 71 -5.06 2.27 -5.95
CA GLY A 71 -4.69 2.43 -7.36
C GLY A 71 -5.85 2.87 -8.25
N GLN A 72 -7.11 2.54 -7.89
CA GLN A 72 -8.29 2.94 -8.66
C GLN A 72 -8.55 4.46 -8.63
N ARG A 73 -7.94 5.21 -7.71
CA ARG A 73 -8.12 6.67 -7.62
C ARG A 73 -7.73 7.41 -8.90
N PHE A 74 -6.84 6.82 -9.71
CA PHE A 74 -6.31 7.42 -10.95
C PHE A 74 -7.11 7.04 -12.20
N ILE A 75 -8.05 6.10 -12.06
CA ILE A 75 -8.85 5.55 -13.17
C ILE A 75 -10.30 6.03 -13.05
N ASN A 76 -10.83 6.06 -11.83
CA ASN A 76 -12.25 6.21 -11.55
C ASN A 76 -12.55 7.50 -10.77
N TYR A 77 -12.27 8.65 -11.38
CA TYR A 77 -12.68 9.97 -10.85
C TYR A 77 -14.13 10.24 -11.27
N LYS A 78 -15.10 9.75 -10.51
CA LYS A 78 -16.52 10.09 -10.69
C LYS A 78 -17.03 10.76 -9.42
N ASP A 79 -17.70 11.90 -9.58
CA ASP A 79 -18.12 12.77 -8.48
C ASP A 79 -19.08 12.10 -7.47
N TRP A 80 -19.76 11.03 -7.86
CA TRP A 80 -20.70 10.29 -7.00
C TRP A 80 -20.06 9.16 -6.19
N ARG A 81 -18.78 8.83 -6.42
CA ARG A 81 -18.09 7.79 -5.66
C ARG A 81 -17.37 8.38 -4.46
N ASP A 82 -17.23 7.55 -3.42
CA ASP A 82 -16.46 7.91 -2.24
C ASP A 82 -15.04 8.36 -2.63
N PRO A 83 -14.61 9.56 -2.19
CA PRO A 83 -13.26 10.02 -2.43
C PRO A 83 -12.27 9.02 -1.84
N LEU A 84 -11.42 8.45 -2.70
CA LEU A 84 -10.28 7.65 -2.27
C LEU A 84 -9.15 8.61 -1.84
N THR A 85 -9.44 9.45 -0.83
CA THR A 85 -8.48 10.36 -0.21
C THR A 85 -7.55 9.58 0.69
N SER A 86 -6.29 10.01 0.74
CA SER A 86 -5.18 9.31 1.37
C SER A 86 -5.49 8.81 2.79
N ILE A 87 -4.95 7.62 3.06
CA ILE A 87 -4.76 7.00 4.38
C ILE A 87 -4.55 8.08 5.45
N ALA A 88 -5.43 8.11 6.47
CA ALA A 88 -5.24 8.88 7.69
C ALA A 88 -4.09 8.30 8.53
#